data_AF-A0A3S0QML2-F1
#
_entry.id   AF-A0A3S0QML2-F1
#
_cell.length_a   1.000
_cell.length_b   1.000
_cell.length_c   1.000
_cell.angle_alpha   90.00
_cell.angle_beta   90.00
_cell.angle_gamma   90.00
#
_symmetry.space_group_name_H-M   'P 1'
#
loop_
_entity.id
_entity.type
_entity.pdbx_description
1 polymer ?
#
loop_
_entity_poly.entity_id
_entity_poly.type
_entity_poly.pdbx_seq_one_letter_code
_entity_poly.pdbx_strand_id
1 'polypeptide(L)'
;MKKRWFIYGVIGIVFGVLDFYFHSFISDVLGQGGIVWRIFTYGVWLVPLIPIILIESQVSKSKIAPSLVCSLTWLLSIVSYYLFMGIRFAFIGVETRAELHISNLGEDPYFLGNWNSVLFYDIAGGIIEWGGFAVLSGFVMGYVISFNYLYLNKLLGRWRY
;
A
#
# COMPACT_ATOMS: atom_id res chain seq x y z
N MET A 1 -8.02 -10.87 -18.04
CA MET A 1 -8.05 -9.65 -17.19
C MET A 1 -8.39 -9.97 -15.74
N LYS A 2 -9.59 -10.51 -15.44
CA LYS A 2 -10.11 -10.62 -14.05
C LYS A 2 -9.20 -11.35 -13.04
N LYS A 3 -8.65 -12.53 -13.38
CA LYS A 3 -7.86 -13.33 -12.42
C LYS A 3 -6.52 -12.68 -12.02
N ARG A 4 -5.79 -12.07 -12.96
CA ARG A 4 -4.49 -11.43 -12.66
C ARG A 4 -4.67 -10.18 -11.80
N TRP A 5 -5.63 -9.33 -12.14
CA TRP A 5 -5.92 -8.12 -11.37
C TRP A 5 -6.36 -8.46 -9.94
N PHE A 6 -7.11 -9.55 -9.77
CA PHE A 6 -7.40 -10.09 -8.46
C PHE A 6 -6.13 -10.50 -7.70
N ILE A 7 -5.22 -11.25 -8.34
CA ILE A 7 -3.93 -11.63 -7.73
C ILE A 7 -3.11 -10.39 -7.34
N TYR A 8 -3.04 -9.37 -8.19
CA TYR A 8 -2.36 -8.11 -7.88
C TYR A 8 -3.00 -7.40 -6.69
N GLY A 9 -4.33 -7.40 -6.60
CA GLY A 9 -5.03 -6.89 -5.43
C GLY A 9 -4.70 -7.65 -4.15
N VAL A 10 -4.65 -9.00 -4.21
CA VAL A 10 -4.23 -9.83 -3.07
C VAL A 10 -2.78 -9.54 -2.68
N ILE A 11 -1.87 -9.38 -3.64
CA ILE A 11 -0.48 -8.97 -3.38
C ILE A 11 -0.46 -7.64 -2.65
N GLY A 12 -1.26 -6.66 -3.09
CA GLY A 12 -1.36 -5.36 -2.42
C GLY A 12 -1.84 -5.50 -0.97
N ILE A 13 -2.90 -6.26 -0.72
CA ILE A 13 -3.43 -6.49 0.63
C ILE A 13 -2.38 -7.13 1.55
N VAL A 14 -1.72 -8.20 1.08
CA VAL A 14 -0.68 -8.88 1.85
C VAL A 14 0.50 -7.94 2.09
N PHE A 15 0.91 -7.19 1.07
CA PHE A 15 1.99 -6.24 1.17
C PHE A 15 1.70 -5.13 2.17
N GLY A 16 0.50 -4.54 2.20
CA GLY A 16 0.18 -3.48 3.15
C GLY A 16 0.21 -3.94 4.61
N VAL A 17 -0.20 -5.18 4.89
CA VAL A 17 -0.03 -5.78 6.22
C VAL A 17 1.45 -5.97 6.57
N LEU A 18 2.26 -6.46 5.63
CA LEU A 18 3.70 -6.64 5.86
C LEU A 18 4.43 -5.30 6.01
N ASP A 19 4.04 -4.28 5.25
CA ASP A 19 4.61 -2.94 5.30
C ASP A 19 4.41 -2.29 6.67
N PHE A 20 3.29 -2.56 7.34
CA PHE A 20 3.06 -2.13 8.73
C PHE A 20 4.17 -2.59 9.67
N TYR A 21 4.55 -3.87 9.57
CA TYR A 21 5.64 -4.42 10.38
C TYR A 21 7.01 -3.92 9.92
N PHE A 22 7.22 -3.85 8.60
CA PHE A 22 8.47 -3.35 8.04
C PHE A 22 8.74 -1.89 8.45
N HIS A 23 7.72 -1.02 8.37
CA HIS A 23 7.79 0.38 8.77
C HIS A 23 8.19 0.55 10.25
N SER A 24 7.59 -0.27 11.13
CA SER A 24 7.93 -0.28 12.56
C SER A 24 9.39 -0.71 12.74
N PHE A 25 9.78 -1.83 12.14
CA PHE A 25 11.14 -2.36 12.21
C PHE A 25 12.21 -1.36 11.73
N ILE A 26 12.02 -0.72 10.57
CA ILE A 26 13.00 0.25 10.07
C ILE A 26 13.04 1.52 10.92
N SER A 27 11.93 1.91 11.54
CA SER A 27 11.88 3.08 12.44
C SER A 27 12.69 2.83 13.69
N ASP A 28 12.60 1.61 14.25
CA ASP A 28 13.36 1.20 15.43
C ASP A 28 14.86 1.07 15.13
N VAL A 29 15.23 0.50 13.96
CA VAL A 29 16.64 0.22 13.61
C VAL A 29 17.38 1.46 13.12
N LEU A 30 16.74 2.30 12.29
CA LEU A 30 17.41 3.41 11.60
C LEU A 30 17.10 4.78 12.21
N GLY A 31 16.15 4.86 13.13
CA GLY A 31 15.61 6.12 13.62
C GLY A 31 14.70 6.79 12.60
N GLN A 32 13.53 7.22 13.06
CA GLN A 32 12.54 7.84 12.20
C GLN A 32 13.03 9.17 11.61
N GLY A 33 12.77 9.39 10.31
CA GLY A 33 12.99 10.67 9.64
C GLY A 33 14.34 10.85 8.94
N GLY A 34 15.33 10.00 9.21
CA GLY A 34 16.64 10.00 8.55
C GLY A 34 16.57 9.67 7.04
N ILE A 35 17.61 10.03 6.28
CA ILE A 35 17.64 9.82 4.82
C ILE A 35 17.54 8.33 4.44
N VAL A 36 18.26 7.47 5.16
CA VAL A 36 18.27 6.02 4.93
C VAL A 36 16.89 5.44 5.24
N TRP A 37 16.28 5.85 6.36
CA TRP A 37 14.91 5.48 6.72
C TRP A 37 13.92 5.85 5.60
N ARG A 38 13.97 7.08 5.06
CA ARG A 38 13.08 7.50 3.96
C ARG A 38 13.27 6.64 2.70
N ILE A 39 14.51 6.32 2.35
CA ILE A 39 14.81 5.47 1.18
C ILE A 39 14.15 4.10 1.34
N PHE A 40 14.25 3.47 2.50
CA PHE A 40 13.62 2.17 2.74
C PHE A 40 12.09 2.28 2.84
N THR A 41 11.58 3.28 3.57
CA THR A 41 10.14 3.52 3.74
C THR A 41 9.43 3.70 2.39
N TYR A 42 10.00 4.48 1.47
CA TYR A 42 9.37 4.70 0.16
C TYR A 42 9.80 3.67 -0.88
N GLY A 43 11.05 3.18 -0.81
CA GLY A 43 11.61 2.26 -1.80
C GLY A 43 11.00 0.87 -1.75
N VAL A 44 10.59 0.38 -0.58
CA VAL A 44 10.00 -0.96 -0.43
C VAL A 44 8.73 -1.13 -1.27
N TRP A 45 7.97 -0.06 -1.49
CA TRP A 45 6.77 -0.05 -2.32
C TRP A 45 7.03 -0.42 -3.78
N LEU A 46 8.25 -0.21 -4.27
CA LEU A 46 8.63 -0.57 -5.64
C LEU A 46 8.74 -2.09 -5.83
N VAL A 47 8.98 -2.85 -4.75
CA VAL A 47 9.18 -4.30 -4.77
C VAL A 47 7.98 -5.04 -5.36
N PRO A 48 6.74 -4.83 -4.89
CA PRO A 48 5.57 -5.44 -5.53
C PRO A 48 5.16 -4.71 -6.82
N LEU A 49 5.31 -3.38 -6.89
CA LEU A 49 4.73 -2.59 -7.96
C LEU A 49 5.47 -2.72 -9.31
N ILE A 50 6.81 -2.73 -9.31
CA ILE A 50 7.58 -2.86 -10.56
C ILE A 50 7.27 -4.18 -11.29
N PRO A 51 7.32 -5.36 -10.65
CA PRO A 51 6.96 -6.62 -11.30
C PRO A 51 5.54 -6.61 -11.87
N ILE A 52 4.57 -6.09 -11.12
CA ILE A 52 3.18 -6.00 -11.56
C ILE A 52 3.06 -5.13 -12.81
N ILE A 53 3.70 -3.96 -12.82
CA ILE A 53 3.71 -3.07 -13.99
C ILE A 53 4.31 -3.78 -15.20
N LEU A 54 5.50 -4.38 -15.07
CA LEU A 54 6.19 -5.02 -16.19
C LEU A 54 5.40 -6.21 -16.77
N ILE A 55 4.86 -7.07 -15.90
CA ILE A 55 4.03 -8.21 -16.31
C ILE A 55 2.78 -7.71 -17.04
N GLU A 56 2.06 -6.72 -16.48
CA GLU A 56 0.84 -6.24 -17.11
C GLU A 56 1.14 -5.46 -18.40
N SER A 57 2.26 -4.73 -18.49
CA SER A 57 2.71 -4.10 -19.74
C SER A 57 2.99 -5.15 -20.81
N GLN A 58 3.62 -6.27 -20.43
CA GLN A 58 3.91 -7.37 -21.35
C GLN A 58 2.64 -8.08 -21.84
N VAL A 59 1.60 -8.19 -21.02
CA VAL A 59 0.38 -8.91 -21.40
C VAL A 59 -0.64 -8.00 -22.09
N SER A 60 -0.86 -6.79 -21.56
CA SER A 60 -1.86 -5.86 -22.09
C SER A 60 -1.38 -5.09 -23.32
N LYS A 61 -0.05 -5.02 -23.52
CA LYS A 61 0.61 -4.19 -24.55
C LYS A 61 0.17 -2.71 -24.49
N SER A 62 -0.33 -2.26 -23.33
CA SER A 62 -0.87 -0.92 -23.11
C SER A 62 -0.13 -0.24 -21.97
N LYS A 63 -0.14 1.09 -21.98
CA LYS A 63 0.40 1.94 -20.90
C LYS A 63 -0.65 2.19 -19.81
N ILE A 64 -1.93 2.13 -20.17
CA ILE A 64 -3.03 2.49 -19.27
C ILE A 64 -3.35 1.35 -18.31
N ALA A 65 -3.43 0.11 -18.80
CA ALA A 65 -3.75 -1.04 -17.93
C ALA A 65 -2.74 -1.22 -16.77
N PRO A 66 -1.42 -1.16 -16.97
CA PRO A 66 -0.44 -1.20 -15.88
C PRO A 66 -0.57 -0.02 -14.92
N SER A 67 -0.92 1.17 -15.43
CA SER A 67 -1.17 2.37 -14.61
C SER A 67 -2.34 2.15 -13.65
N LEU A 68 -3.48 1.67 -14.16
CA LEU A 68 -4.67 1.41 -13.35
C LEU A 68 -4.44 0.31 -12.32
N VAL A 69 -3.76 -0.77 -12.70
CA VAL A 69 -3.42 -1.85 -11.78
C VAL A 69 -2.45 -1.39 -10.70
N CYS A 70 -1.45 -0.58 -11.06
CA CYS A 70 -0.51 -0.03 -10.09
C CYS A 70 -1.24 0.83 -9.06
N SER A 71 -2.09 1.77 -9.50
CA SER A 71 -2.94 2.57 -8.62
C SER A 71 -3.81 1.70 -7.72
N LEU A 72 -4.49 0.70 -8.29
CA LEU A 72 -5.38 -0.19 -7.53
C LEU A 72 -4.61 -1.01 -6.48
N THR A 73 -3.48 -1.59 -6.86
CA THR A 73 -2.65 -2.41 -5.97
C THR A 73 -2.12 -1.58 -4.81
N TRP A 74 -1.60 -0.38 -5.10
CA TRP A 74 -1.10 0.54 -4.09
C TRP A 74 -2.24 1.00 -3.16
N LEU A 75 -3.40 1.38 -3.71
CA LEU A 75 -4.55 1.77 -2.91
C LEU A 75 -5.02 0.65 -1.97
N LEU A 76 -5.12 -0.58 -2.47
CA LEU A 76 -5.50 -1.74 -1.65
C LEU A 76 -4.47 -2.02 -0.55
N SER A 77 -3.19 -1.78 -0.82
CA SER A 77 -2.13 -1.87 0.18
C SER A 77 -2.33 -0.83 1.29
N ILE A 78 -2.58 0.45 0.93
CA ILE A 78 -2.86 1.52 1.90
C ILE A 78 -4.08 1.18 2.75
N VAL A 79 -5.18 0.76 2.13
CA VAL A 79 -6.40 0.37 2.87
C VAL A 79 -6.10 -0.79 3.82
N SER A 80 -5.40 -1.82 3.35
CA SER A 80 -5.04 -2.96 4.20
C SER A 80 -4.13 -2.59 5.37
N TYR A 81 -3.16 -1.69 5.16
CA TYR A 81 -2.26 -1.18 6.20
C TYR A 81 -3.06 -0.53 7.34
N TYR A 82 -3.96 0.41 7.00
CA TYR A 82 -4.73 1.15 8.01
C TYR A 82 -5.80 0.31 8.67
N LEU A 83 -6.44 -0.62 7.94
CA LEU A 83 -7.36 -1.59 8.56
C LEU A 83 -6.60 -2.53 9.50
N PHE A 84 -5.38 -2.94 9.14
CA PHE A 84 -4.55 -3.77 10.00
C PHE A 84 -4.11 -3.05 11.28
N MET A 85 -3.82 -1.75 11.20
CA MET A 85 -3.62 -0.91 12.37
C MET A 85 -4.82 -0.97 13.32
N GLY A 86 -6.05 -0.88 12.79
CA GLY A 86 -7.27 -1.07 13.57
C GLY A 86 -7.37 -2.46 14.22
N ILE A 87 -7.06 -3.53 13.47
CA ILE A 87 -7.02 -4.90 14.01
C ILE A 87 -6.02 -5.00 15.17
N ARG A 88 -4.84 -4.38 15.05
CA ARG A 88 -3.85 -4.34 16.12
C ARG A 88 -4.38 -3.67 17.36
N PHE A 89 -5.01 -2.51 17.24
CA PHE A 89 -5.59 -1.80 18.37
C PHE A 89 -6.70 -2.62 19.05
N ALA A 90 -7.61 -3.22 18.27
CA ALA A 90 -8.75 -3.96 18.80
C ALA A 90 -8.38 -5.27 19.49
N PHE A 91 -7.47 -6.06 18.89
CA PHE A 91 -7.32 -7.48 19.24
C PHE A 91 -5.92 -7.91 19.68
N ILE A 92 -4.87 -7.24 19.19
CA ILE A 92 -3.48 -7.59 19.56
C ILE A 92 -3.04 -6.76 20.76
N GLY A 93 -3.54 -5.53 20.86
CA GLY A 93 -3.15 -4.58 21.88
C GLY A 93 -1.87 -3.83 21.51
N VAL A 94 -1.82 -2.57 21.94
CA VAL A 94 -0.65 -1.71 21.87
C VAL A 94 -0.57 -0.98 23.21
N GLU A 95 0.55 -1.09 23.93
CA GLU A 95 0.69 -0.58 25.31
C GLU A 95 0.36 0.91 25.43
N THR A 96 0.73 1.70 24.41
CA THR A 96 0.48 3.15 24.38
C THR A 96 -0.97 3.53 24.07
N ARG A 97 -1.80 2.57 23.65
CA ARG A 97 -3.22 2.75 23.30
C ARG A 97 -4.08 1.62 23.85
N ALA A 98 -3.82 1.23 25.10
CA ALA A 98 -4.49 0.10 25.73
C ALA A 98 -6.02 0.29 25.83
N GLU A 99 -6.50 1.53 25.86
CA GLU A 99 -7.93 1.90 25.90
C GLU A 99 -8.72 1.45 24.66
N LEU A 100 -8.05 1.20 23.53
CA LEU A 100 -8.70 0.75 22.30
C LEU A 100 -8.94 -0.76 22.26
N HIS A 101 -8.30 -1.52 23.15
CA HIS A 101 -8.43 -2.98 23.14
C HIS A 101 -9.85 -3.42 23.51
N ILE A 102 -10.37 -4.45 22.84
CA ILE A 102 -11.77 -4.91 22.99
C ILE A 102 -12.14 -5.33 24.41
N SER A 103 -11.16 -5.68 25.24
CA SER A 103 -11.40 -5.97 26.67
C SER A 103 -11.99 -4.79 27.43
N ASN A 104 -11.77 -3.55 26.99
CA ASN A 104 -12.32 -2.36 27.64
C ASN A 104 -13.75 -2.04 27.18
N LEU A 105 -14.33 -2.85 26.27
CA LEU A 105 -15.70 -2.65 25.80
C LEU A 105 -16.68 -2.85 26.96
N GLY A 106 -17.35 -1.77 27.36
CA GLY A 106 -18.28 -1.76 28.49
C GLY A 106 -17.63 -1.48 29.85
N GLU A 107 -16.29 -1.47 29.92
CA GLU A 107 -15.54 -1.05 31.12
C GLU A 107 -15.14 0.43 31.04
N ASP A 108 -14.62 0.87 29.88
CA ASP A 108 -14.25 2.26 29.65
C ASP A 108 -15.44 3.06 29.08
N PRO A 109 -15.95 4.09 29.80
CA PRO A 109 -17.05 4.93 29.33
C PRO A 109 -16.72 5.69 28.03
N TYR A 110 -15.44 5.87 27.71
CA TYR A 110 -14.96 6.56 26.50
C TYR A 110 -14.62 5.62 25.35
N PHE A 111 -14.76 4.29 25.52
CA PHE A 111 -14.36 3.30 24.51
C PHE A 111 -14.86 3.62 23.09
N LEU A 112 -16.16 3.89 22.95
CA LEU A 112 -16.75 4.23 21.65
C LEU A 112 -16.28 5.59 21.13
N GLY A 113 -16.05 6.56 22.01
CA GLY A 113 -15.51 7.87 21.64
C GLY A 113 -14.07 7.78 21.13
N ASN A 114 -13.24 6.99 21.80
CA ASN A 114 -11.86 6.71 21.42
C ASN A 114 -11.80 5.99 20.06
N TRP A 115 -12.65 4.98 19.87
CA TRP A 115 -12.77 4.29 18.58
C TRP A 115 -13.28 5.20 17.47
N ASN A 116 -14.26 6.05 17.75
CA ASN A 116 -14.75 7.03 16.78
C ASN A 116 -13.62 7.97 16.33
N SER A 117 -12.82 8.47 17.26
CA SER A 117 -11.67 9.31 16.95
C SER A 117 -10.67 8.58 16.03
N VAL A 118 -10.25 7.37 16.39
CA VAL A 118 -9.28 6.58 15.61
C VAL A 118 -9.80 6.21 14.23
N LEU A 119 -11.08 5.82 14.12
CA LEU A 119 -11.66 5.43 12.84
C LEU A 119 -11.72 6.59 11.85
N PHE A 120 -12.11 7.79 12.30
CA PHE A 120 -12.27 8.93 11.41
C PHE A 120 -10.97 9.68 11.13
N TYR A 121 -10.15 9.89 12.15
CA TYR A 121 -8.95 10.73 12.01
C TYR A 121 -7.73 9.91 11.61
N ASP A 122 -7.48 8.78 12.26
CA ASP A 122 -6.25 8.01 12.01
C ASP A 122 -6.43 7.05 10.81
N ILE A 123 -7.48 6.22 10.83
CA ILE A 123 -7.71 5.20 9.80
C ILE A 123 -8.27 5.84 8.52
N ALA A 124 -9.44 6.48 8.59
CA ALA A 124 -10.06 7.06 7.39
C ALA A 124 -9.25 8.25 6.85
N GLY A 125 -8.76 9.13 7.73
CA GLY A 125 -7.87 10.23 7.35
C GLY A 125 -6.62 9.74 6.63
N GLY A 126 -5.94 8.74 7.20
CA GLY A 126 -4.77 8.11 6.58
C GLY A 126 -5.07 7.44 5.23
N ILE A 127 -6.20 6.71 5.12
CA ILE A 127 -6.63 6.12 3.85
C ILE A 127 -6.90 7.18 2.79
N ILE A 128 -7.53 8.31 3.14
CA ILE A 128 -7.86 9.37 2.19
C ILE A 128 -6.58 10.06 1.71
N GLU A 129 -5.72 10.48 2.63
CA GLU A 129 -4.48 11.18 2.31
C GLU A 129 -3.55 10.31 1.46
N TRP A 130 -3.20 9.14 1.95
CA TRP A 130 -2.26 8.25 1.28
C TRP A 130 -2.89 7.50 0.11
N GLY A 131 -4.20 7.27 0.12
CA GLY A 131 -4.93 6.70 -1.00
C GLY A 131 -4.96 7.64 -2.21
N GLY A 132 -5.13 8.94 -1.99
CA GLY A 132 -5.00 9.95 -3.05
C GLY A 132 -3.61 9.92 -3.69
N PHE A 133 -2.56 9.87 -2.86
CA PHE A 133 -1.19 9.71 -3.33
C PHE A 133 -0.98 8.39 -4.09
N ALA A 134 -1.47 7.27 -3.56
CA ALA A 134 -1.35 5.95 -4.18
C ALA A 134 -2.00 5.90 -5.58
N VAL A 135 -3.17 6.53 -5.74
CA VAL A 135 -3.87 6.59 -7.02
C VAL A 135 -3.08 7.41 -8.04
N LEU A 136 -2.69 8.64 -7.67
CA LEU A 136 -1.98 9.55 -8.58
C LEU A 136 -0.57 9.05 -8.91
N SER A 137 0.23 8.78 -7.89
CA SER A 137 1.62 8.30 -8.04
C SER A 137 1.67 6.93 -8.68
N GLY A 138 0.75 6.02 -8.32
CA GLY A 138 0.63 4.72 -8.97
C GLY A 138 0.32 4.83 -10.46
N PHE A 139 -0.55 5.76 -10.84
CA PHE A 139 -0.89 5.96 -12.25
C PHE A 139 0.30 6.49 -13.04
N VAL A 140 0.95 7.56 -12.54
CA VAL A 140 2.12 8.16 -13.18
C VAL A 140 3.26 7.15 -13.30
N MET A 141 3.56 6.43 -12.22
CA MET A 141 4.63 5.43 -12.19
C MET A 141 4.34 4.27 -13.15
N GLY A 142 3.14 3.71 -13.11
CA GLY A 142 2.72 2.66 -14.03
C GLY A 142 2.79 3.11 -15.50
N TYR A 143 2.43 4.37 -15.79
CA TYR A 143 2.50 4.91 -17.13
C TYR A 143 3.95 5.05 -17.60
N VAL A 144 4.80 5.70 -16.80
CA VAL A 144 6.20 5.98 -17.16
C VAL A 144 6.98 4.68 -17.33
N ILE A 145 6.87 3.74 -16.39
CA ILE A 145 7.60 2.47 -16.46
C ILE A 145 7.08 1.65 -17.66
N SER A 146 5.77 1.56 -17.84
CA SER A 146 5.19 0.85 -18.99
C SER A 146 5.58 1.49 -20.32
N PHE A 147 5.63 2.83 -20.39
CA PHE A 147 6.03 3.55 -21.60
C PHE A 147 7.44 3.16 -22.00
N ASN A 148 8.38 3.25 -21.06
CA ASN A 148 9.79 2.93 -21.29
C ASN A 148 9.96 1.46 -21.66
N TYR A 149 9.30 0.55 -20.95
CA TYR A 149 9.34 -0.88 -21.23
C TYR A 149 8.88 -1.21 -22.66
N LEU A 150 7.74 -0.67 -23.08
CA LEU A 150 7.20 -0.90 -24.43
C LEU A 150 8.05 -0.25 -25.51
N TYR A 151 8.58 0.94 -25.26
CA TYR A 151 9.45 1.65 -26.18
C TYR A 151 10.76 0.89 -26.43
N LEU A 152 11.44 0.46 -25.35
CA LEU A 152 12.67 -0.33 -25.44
C LEU A 152 12.44 -1.67 -26.16
N ASN A 153 11.33 -2.34 -25.87
CA ASN A 153 10.98 -3.58 -26.53
C ASN A 153 10.73 -3.43 -28.05
N LYS A 154 10.16 -2.29 -28.46
CA LYS A 154 10.00 -1.95 -29.88
C LYS A 154 11.36 -1.72 -30.55
N LEU A 155 12.25 -0.96 -29.91
CA LEU A 155 13.60 -0.69 -30.41
C LEU A 155 14.42 -1.98 -30.57
N LEU A 156 14.31 -2.90 -29.61
CA LEU A 156 15.05 -4.16 -29.60
C LEU A 156 14.45 -5.23 -30.55
N GLY A 157 13.40 -4.91 -31.31
CA GLY A 157 12.77 -5.84 -32.25
C GLY A 157 12.12 -7.07 -31.59
N ARG A 158 11.88 -7.03 -30.27
CA ARG A 158 11.33 -8.15 -29.49
C ARG A 158 9.83 -8.37 -29.72
N TRP A 159 9.21 -7.52 -30.53
CA TRP A 159 7.80 -7.56 -30.86
C TRP A 159 7.67 -7.62 -32.38
N ARG A 160 7.60 -8.85 -32.90
CA ARG A 160 7.10 -9.11 -34.24
C ARG A 160 5.60 -9.40 -34.10
N TYR A 161 4.83 -8.72 -34.96
CA TYR A 161 3.38 -8.70 -35.03
C TYR A 161 2.74 -10.09 -34.93
#